data_AF-A0A3Q0RWW6-F1
#
_entry.id   AF-A0A3Q0RWW6-F1
#
_cell.length_a   1.000
_cell.length_b   1.000
_cell.length_c   1.000
_cell.angle_alpha   90.00
_cell.angle_beta   90.00
_cell.angle_gamma   90.00
#
_symmetry.space_group_name_H-M   'P 1'
#
loop_
_entity.id
_entity.type
_entity.pdbx_description
1 polymer ?
#
loop_
_entity_poly.entity_id
_entity_poly.type
_entity_poly.pdbx_seq_one_letter_code
_entity_poly.pdbx_strand_id
1 'polypeptide(L)'
;PANSPLARAKATACGHRDGPQNVLSCFFNPTVCFSNGTVQNADKLDFSMFKSAEESNPRKKSRRILVAETDRLSYVGQNFGVGSMKCNNLCKYYVGVLNKRTMTMEVHNAQLFNMQPVIPGKAGEDILIAILNCPKDQTLWRETV
;
A
#
# COMPACT_ATOMS: atom_id res chain seq x y z
N PRO A 1 24.85 -8.77 -11.09
CA PRO A 1 24.97 -7.86 -9.91
C PRO A 1 23.93 -6.73 -9.98
N ALA A 2 22.75 -6.93 -9.37
CA ALA A 2 21.76 -5.89 -9.11
C ALA A 2 20.72 -6.43 -8.11
N ASN A 3 21.12 -6.57 -6.85
CA ASN A 3 20.18 -6.84 -5.76
C ASN A 3 19.72 -5.49 -5.21
N SER A 4 18.65 -4.92 -5.78
CA SER A 4 17.93 -3.82 -5.12
C SER A 4 17.16 -4.41 -3.93
N PRO A 5 17.38 -3.95 -2.69
CA PRO A 5 16.63 -4.44 -1.55
C PRO A 5 15.19 -3.93 -1.67
N LEU A 6 14.28 -4.83 -2.00
CA LEU A 6 12.84 -4.63 -1.88
C LEU A 6 12.56 -4.41 -0.39
N ALA A 7 12.28 -3.16 0.01
CA ALA A 7 11.95 -2.86 1.39
C ALA A 7 10.67 -3.62 1.76
N ARG A 8 10.80 -4.65 2.61
CA ARG A 8 9.66 -5.43 3.12
C ARG A 8 8.98 -4.62 4.22
N ALA A 9 8.21 -3.61 3.84
CA ALA A 9 7.35 -2.89 4.77
C ALA A 9 6.15 -3.79 5.12
N LYS A 10 5.98 -4.13 6.40
CA LYS A 10 4.70 -4.64 6.90
C LYS A 10 3.80 -3.43 7.10
N ALA A 11 2.82 -3.22 6.21
CA ALA A 11 1.77 -2.26 6.52
C ALA A 11 0.81 -2.90 7.53
N THR A 12 0.83 -2.40 8.75
CA THR A 12 -0.25 -2.67 9.70
C THR A 12 -1.39 -1.75 9.32
N ALA A 13 -2.49 -2.29 8.80
CA ALA A 13 -3.70 -1.51 8.64
C ALA A 13 -4.12 -1.01 10.03
N CYS A 14 -4.23 0.29 10.23
CA CYS A 14 -4.84 0.88 11.41
C CYS A 14 -6.32 0.47 11.43
N GLY A 15 -6.60 -0.66 12.08
CA GLY A 15 -7.94 -1.03 12.53
C GLY A 15 -8.23 -0.26 13.81
N HIS A 16 -9.42 0.32 13.88
CA HIS A 16 -9.95 0.96 15.09
C HIS A 16 -9.77 0.00 16.28
N ARG A 17 -9.15 0.48 17.36
CA ARG A 17 -9.13 -0.24 18.64
C ARG A 17 -10.49 -0.01 19.26
N ASP A 18 -11.42 -0.95 19.07
CA ASP A 18 -12.51 -1.21 20.01
C ASP A 18 -13.16 -2.56 19.68
N GLY A 19 -13.01 -3.54 20.58
CA GLY A 19 -13.76 -4.80 20.54
C GLY A 19 -12.93 -6.07 20.29
N PRO A 20 -13.42 -7.23 20.78
CA PRO A 20 -12.61 -8.43 20.95
C PRO A 20 -12.24 -9.05 19.60
N GLN A 21 -10.92 -9.19 19.42
CA GLN A 21 -10.19 -10.02 18.45
C GLN A 21 -11.05 -10.89 17.51
N ASN A 22 -11.49 -10.30 16.40
CA ASN A 22 -11.75 -11.04 15.17
C ASN A 22 -10.57 -10.77 14.23
N VAL A 23 -9.57 -11.64 14.30
CA VAL A 23 -8.36 -11.65 13.47
C VAL A 23 -8.75 -11.95 12.02
N LEU A 24 -9.32 -10.95 11.34
CA LEU A 24 -9.64 -11.00 9.91
C LEU A 24 -8.99 -9.82 9.17
N SER A 25 -7.85 -9.31 9.65
CA SER A 25 -7.08 -8.23 9.00
C SER A 25 -5.78 -8.69 8.32
N CYS A 26 -5.48 -9.98 8.26
CA CYS A 26 -4.13 -10.50 7.95
C CYS A 26 -3.90 -11.07 6.53
N PHE A 27 -4.62 -10.65 5.49
CA PHE A 27 -4.40 -11.16 4.11
C PHE A 27 -4.07 -10.10 3.07
N PHE A 28 -3.53 -8.95 3.49
CA PHE A 28 -3.00 -7.97 2.56
C PHE A 28 -1.50 -7.80 2.76
N ASN A 29 -0.69 -8.27 1.80
CA ASN A 29 0.76 -8.10 1.80
C ASN A 29 1.12 -7.01 0.78
N PRO A 30 1.19 -5.72 1.18
CA PRO A 30 1.71 -4.70 0.29
C PRO A 30 3.21 -4.94 0.12
N THR A 31 3.63 -4.90 -1.14
CA THR A 31 5.03 -4.77 -1.52
C THR A 31 5.19 -3.38 -2.10
N VAL A 32 6.21 -2.65 -1.67
CA VAL A 32 6.41 -1.25 -2.06
C VAL A 32 7.69 -1.09 -2.85
N CYS A 33 7.63 -0.26 -3.89
CA CYS A 33 8.77 0.20 -4.66
C CYS A 33 8.79 1.72 -4.62
N PHE A 34 9.82 2.34 -4.03
CA PHE A 34 9.94 3.79 -4.00
C PHE A 34 10.63 4.26 -5.29
N SER A 35 10.02 5.25 -5.94
CA SER A 35 10.52 5.84 -7.19
C SER A 35 11.92 6.45 -7.05
N ASN A 36 12.28 6.92 -5.86
CA ASN A 36 13.60 7.50 -5.56
C ASN A 36 14.64 6.44 -5.13
N GLY A 37 14.35 5.15 -5.30
CA GLY A 37 15.25 4.06 -4.92
C GLY A 37 14.95 3.48 -3.54
N THR A 38 15.97 3.35 -2.69
CA THR A 38 15.81 2.76 -1.35
C THR A 38 15.64 3.86 -0.31
N VAL A 39 14.61 3.72 0.54
CA VAL A 39 14.40 4.62 1.68
C VAL A 39 15.24 4.16 2.86
N GLN A 40 15.94 5.11 3.49
CA GLN A 40 16.68 4.86 4.73
C GLN A 40 15.71 4.79 5.92
N ASN A 41 16.03 3.97 6.93
CA ASN A 41 15.18 3.74 8.11
C ASN A 41 13.76 3.29 7.74
N ALA A 42 13.63 2.36 6.79
CA ALA A 42 12.33 1.85 6.32
C ALA A 42 11.47 1.23 7.44
N ASP A 43 12.09 0.83 8.55
CA ASP A 43 11.48 0.37 9.79
C ASP A 43 10.74 1.47 10.57
N LYS A 44 11.07 2.74 10.33
CA LYS A 44 10.43 3.92 10.96
C LYS A 44 9.32 4.53 10.10
N LEU A 45 9.04 3.94 8.94
CA LEU A 45 7.99 4.43 8.06
C LEU A 45 6.63 3.99 8.59
N ASP A 46 5.77 4.96 8.83
CA ASP A 46 4.37 4.71 9.14
C ASP A 46 3.57 4.60 7.84
N PHE A 47 2.90 3.47 7.66
CA PHE A 47 2.07 3.19 6.49
C PHE A 47 0.59 3.25 6.83
N SER A 48 -0.15 4.07 6.10
CA SER A 48 -1.61 4.12 6.15
C SER A 48 -2.21 3.59 4.86
N MET A 49 -3.20 2.70 4.95
CA MET A 49 -3.86 2.14 3.78
C MET A 49 -5.34 2.50 3.76
N PHE A 50 -5.79 2.95 2.59
CA PHE A 50 -7.17 3.34 2.32
C PHE A 50 -7.76 2.43 1.24
N LYS A 51 -8.96 1.90 1.48
CA LYS A 51 -9.72 1.09 0.53
C LYS A 51 -10.91 1.84 -0.03
N SER A 52 -11.27 1.60 -1.27
CA SER A 52 -12.48 2.20 -1.84
C SER A 52 -13.73 1.74 -1.08
N ALA A 53 -14.68 2.66 -0.85
CA ALA A 53 -15.99 2.34 -0.28
C ALA A 53 -16.96 1.67 -1.27
N GLU A 54 -16.62 1.67 -2.56
CA GLU A 54 -17.43 1.06 -3.61
C GLU A 54 -17.34 -0.46 -3.56
N GLU A 55 -18.41 -1.15 -3.14
CA GLU A 55 -18.42 -2.62 -3.04
C GLU A 55 -19.10 -3.33 -4.21
N SER A 56 -19.99 -2.64 -4.93
CA SER A 56 -20.78 -3.21 -6.02
C SER A 56 -19.97 -3.44 -7.29
N ASN A 57 -19.08 -2.51 -7.63
CA ASN A 57 -18.25 -2.60 -8.82
C ASN A 57 -16.93 -3.33 -8.51
N PRO A 58 -16.68 -4.54 -9.07
CA PRO A 58 -15.49 -5.32 -8.77
C PRO A 58 -14.17 -4.57 -9.03
N ARG A 59 -14.13 -3.70 -10.05
CA ARG A 59 -12.96 -2.90 -10.38
C ARG A 59 -12.72 -1.78 -9.37
N LYS A 60 -13.78 -1.16 -8.85
CA LYS A 60 -13.65 -0.11 -7.84
C LYS A 60 -13.39 -0.69 -6.45
N LYS A 61 -13.98 -1.83 -6.12
CA LYS A 61 -13.81 -2.54 -4.84
C LYS A 61 -12.37 -2.92 -4.54
N SER A 62 -11.56 -3.23 -5.55
CA SER A 62 -10.15 -3.60 -5.39
C SER A 62 -9.23 -2.38 -5.25
N ARG A 63 -9.72 -1.16 -5.41
CA ARG A 63 -8.88 0.05 -5.37
C ARG A 63 -8.33 0.29 -3.97
N ARG A 64 -7.03 0.54 -3.90
CA ARG A 64 -6.27 0.81 -2.69
C ARG A 64 -5.34 1.99 -2.91
N ILE A 65 -5.20 2.81 -1.89
CA ILE A 65 -4.17 3.84 -1.79
C ILE A 65 -3.33 3.49 -0.55
N LEU A 66 -2.01 3.58 -0.70
CA LEU A 66 -1.05 3.39 0.37
C LEU A 66 -0.29 4.70 0.54
N VAL A 67 -0.27 5.22 1.76
CA VAL A 67 0.48 6.41 2.15
C VAL A 67 1.61 5.97 3.07
N ALA A 68 2.81 6.49 2.85
CA ALA A 68 3.92 6.37 3.80
C ALA A 68 4.37 7.76 4.22
N GLU A 69 4.45 8.01 5.52
CA GLU A 69 4.87 9.30 6.06
C GLU A 69 6.28 9.21 6.64
N THR A 70 7.05 10.27 6.43
CA THR A 70 8.35 10.50 7.09
C THR A 70 8.36 11.92 7.65
N ASP A 71 9.33 12.23 8.49
CA ASP A 71 9.56 13.59 9.01
C ASP A 71 9.75 14.65 7.91
N ARG A 72 10.12 14.25 6.69
CA ARG A 72 10.53 15.19 5.62
C ARG A 72 9.62 15.15 4.38
N LEU A 73 8.99 14.02 4.11
CA LEU A 73 8.29 13.77 2.86
C LEU A 73 7.28 12.65 3.01
N SER A 74 6.11 12.82 2.41
CA SER A 74 5.12 11.75 2.29
C SER A 74 5.23 11.08 0.93
N TYR A 75 4.86 9.81 0.88
CA TYR A 75 4.78 9.02 -0.35
C TYR A 75 3.39 8.47 -0.53
N VAL A 76 2.91 8.44 -1.78
CA VAL A 76 1.62 7.86 -2.15
C VAL A 76 1.82 6.80 -3.22
N GLY A 77 1.20 5.65 -3.03
CA GLY A 77 1.09 4.60 -4.03
C GLY A 77 -0.37 4.22 -4.24
N GLN A 78 -0.75 3.94 -5.49
CA GLN A 78 -2.11 3.55 -5.86
C GLN A 78 -2.09 2.36 -6.81
N ASN A 79 -3.08 1.47 -6.68
CA ASN A 79 -3.22 0.31 -7.57
C ASN A 79 -4.20 0.53 -8.74
N PHE A 80 -4.66 1.77 -8.93
CA PHE A 80 -5.61 2.18 -9.99
C PHE A 80 -5.21 3.53 -10.59
N GLY A 81 -5.85 3.92 -11.70
CA GLY A 81 -5.60 5.22 -12.34
C GLY A 81 -4.23 5.32 -13.03
N VAL A 82 -3.92 6.50 -13.57
CA VAL A 82 -2.73 6.72 -14.42
C VAL A 82 -1.40 6.58 -13.69
N GLY A 83 -1.38 6.77 -12.36
CA GLY A 83 -0.20 6.57 -11.52
C GLY A 83 0.03 5.12 -11.10
N SER A 84 -0.89 4.19 -11.43
CA SER A 84 -0.70 2.77 -11.12
C SER A 84 0.18 2.07 -12.15
N MET A 85 0.91 1.05 -11.71
CA MET A 85 1.67 0.21 -12.63
C MET A 85 0.72 -0.42 -13.65
N LYS A 86 0.97 -0.18 -14.95
CA LYS A 86 0.14 -0.70 -16.05
C LYS A 86 -0.03 -2.23 -16.02
N CYS A 87 0.91 -2.94 -15.39
CA CYS A 87 0.88 -4.39 -15.20
C CYS A 87 0.01 -4.89 -14.03
N ASN A 88 -0.60 -4.03 -13.19
CA ASN A 88 -1.32 -4.48 -11.99
C ASN A 88 -2.58 -5.32 -12.24
N ASN A 89 -3.21 -5.26 -13.43
CA ASN A 89 -4.37 -6.09 -13.74
C ASN A 89 -4.01 -7.42 -14.44
N LEU A 90 -2.82 -7.50 -15.04
CA LEU A 90 -2.36 -8.67 -15.81
C LEU A 90 -1.29 -9.48 -15.10
N CYS A 91 -0.64 -8.91 -14.07
CA CYS A 91 0.40 -9.56 -13.29
C CYS A 91 -0.07 -9.78 -11.85
N LYS A 92 0.10 -11.00 -11.35
CA LYS A 92 -0.07 -11.34 -9.93
C LYS A 92 1.31 -11.40 -9.27
N TYR A 93 1.47 -10.71 -8.16
CA TYR A 93 2.71 -10.71 -7.40
C TYR A 93 2.58 -11.65 -6.21
N TYR A 94 3.69 -12.32 -5.90
CA TYR A 94 3.76 -13.26 -4.79
C TYR A 94 5.04 -13.03 -4.00
N VAL A 95 4.97 -13.23 -2.69
CA VAL A 95 6.14 -13.25 -1.80
C VAL A 95 6.33 -14.69 -1.32
N GLY A 96 7.49 -15.26 -1.63
CA GLY A 96 7.90 -16.58 -1.17
C GLY A 96 8.73 -16.51 0.12
N VAL A 97 8.46 -17.41 1.06
CA VAL A 97 9.30 -17.67 2.24
C VAL A 97 9.83 -19.10 2.12
N LEU A 98 11.13 -19.22 1.83
CA LEU A 98 11.79 -20.52 1.65
C LEU A 98 12.38 -21.01 2.98
N ASN A 99 11.96 -22.18 3.44
CA ASN A 99 12.64 -22.89 4.51
C ASN A 99 13.82 -23.68 3.94
N LYS A 100 15.04 -23.25 4.24
CA LYS A 100 16.27 -23.86 3.70
C LYS A 100 16.56 -25.26 4.24
N ARG A 101 15.96 -25.67 5.36
CA ARG A 101 16.17 -27.00 5.95
C ARG A 101 15.26 -28.04 5.29
N THR A 102 13.98 -27.71 5.14
CA THR A 102 12.98 -28.61 4.52
C THR A 102 12.92 -28.45 2.99
N MET A 103 13.53 -27.40 2.45
CA MET A 103 13.44 -26.99 1.05
C MET A 103 12.00 -26.71 0.57
N THR A 104 11.11 -26.35 1.50
CA THR A 104 9.72 -26.00 1.20
C THR A 104 9.52 -24.49 1.13
N MET A 105 8.70 -24.03 0.19
CA MET A 105 8.40 -22.60 0.00
C MET A 105 6.93 -22.31 0.31
N GLU A 106 6.70 -21.37 1.21
CA GLU A 106 5.37 -20.80 1.47
C GLU A 106 5.19 -19.57 0.58
N VAL A 107 4.07 -19.49 -0.16
CA VAL A 107 3.85 -18.45 -1.17
C VAL A 107 2.61 -17.65 -0.79
N HIS A 108 2.76 -16.34 -0.65
CA HIS A 108 1.67 -15.44 -0.28
C HIS A 108 1.36 -14.47 -1.41
N ASN A 109 0.08 -14.22 -1.67
CA ASN A 109 -0.35 -13.14 -2.56
C ASN A 109 0.19 -11.81 -2.06
N ALA A 110 0.69 -10.99 -2.98
CA ALA A 110 1.16 -9.65 -2.71
C ALA A 110 0.56 -8.65 -3.70
N GLN A 111 0.41 -7.41 -3.23
CA GLN A 111 0.04 -6.29 -4.09
C GLN A 111 1.19 -5.30 -4.16
N LEU A 112 1.67 -5.03 -5.37
CA LEU A 112 2.77 -4.11 -5.60
C LEU A 112 2.25 -2.67 -5.72
N PHE A 113 2.86 -1.77 -4.95
CA PHE A 113 2.62 -0.32 -4.99
C PHE A 113 3.91 0.40 -5.39
N ASN A 114 3.79 1.24 -6.42
CA ASN A 114 4.82 2.23 -6.72
C ASN A 114 4.56 3.48 -5.88
N MET A 115 5.46 3.74 -4.95
CA MET A 115 5.42 4.87 -4.05
C MET A 115 6.07 6.08 -4.72
N GLN A 116 5.27 7.12 -4.95
CA GLN A 116 5.71 8.39 -5.51
C GLN A 116 5.81 9.44 -4.39
N PRO A 117 6.90 10.24 -4.35
CA PRO A 117 6.98 11.33 -3.39
C PRO A 117 5.87 12.35 -3.67
N VAL A 118 5.25 12.83 -2.60
CA VAL A 118 4.28 13.91 -2.70
C VAL A 118 5.03 15.22 -2.66
N ILE A 119 5.07 15.88 -3.80
CA ILE A 119 5.73 17.17 -4.00
C ILE A 119 4.63 18.23 -4.13
N PRO A 120 4.70 19.34 -3.39
CA PRO A 120 3.75 20.44 -3.54
C PRO A 120 3.63 20.90 -5.00
N GLY A 121 2.41 21.18 -5.44
CA GLY A 121 2.07 21.55 -6.81
C GLY A 121 2.07 20.38 -7.81
N LYS A 122 2.12 19.13 -7.35
CA LYS A 122 2.02 17.93 -8.21
C LYS A 122 0.85 17.04 -7.81
N ALA A 123 0.42 16.18 -8.75
CA ALA A 123 -0.74 15.30 -8.62
C ALA A 123 -0.78 14.39 -7.36
N GLY A 124 0.35 14.16 -6.68
CA GLY A 124 0.38 13.42 -5.42
C GLY A 124 -0.22 14.21 -4.24
N GLU A 125 -0.20 15.54 -4.30
CA GLU A 125 -0.74 16.43 -3.27
C GLU A 125 -2.27 16.37 -3.23
N ASP A 126 -2.92 16.39 -4.40
CA ASP A 126 -4.38 16.26 -4.51
C ASP A 126 -4.90 14.98 -3.85
N ILE A 127 -4.14 13.88 -3.97
CA ILE A 127 -4.47 12.60 -3.35
C ILE A 127 -4.34 12.69 -1.82
N LEU A 128 -3.27 13.28 -1.30
CA LEU A 128 -3.14 13.48 0.14
C LEU A 128 -4.23 14.39 0.69
N ILE A 129 -4.55 15.49 -0.01
CA ILE A 129 -5.64 16.40 0.39
C ILE A 129 -6.96 15.65 0.43
N ALA A 130 -7.27 14.84 -0.60
CA ALA A 130 -8.47 14.03 -0.63
C ALA A 130 -8.52 13.01 0.53
N ILE A 131 -7.37 12.44 0.90
CA ILE A 131 -7.26 11.54 2.06
C ILE A 131 -7.42 12.29 3.38
N LEU A 132 -6.83 13.48 3.54
CA LEU A 132 -6.96 14.29 4.76
C LEU A 132 -8.40 14.78 4.97
N ASN A 133 -9.12 15.02 3.89
CA ASN A 133 -10.55 15.34 3.92
C ASN A 133 -11.44 14.11 4.11
N CYS A 134 -10.87 12.89 4.05
CA CYS A 134 -11.59 11.67 4.38
C CYS A 134 -11.85 11.65 5.90
N PRO A 135 -13.08 11.37 6.37
CA PRO A 135 -13.38 11.32 7.80
C PRO A 135 -12.39 10.39 8.52
N LYS A 136 -11.73 10.90 9.57
CA LYS A 136 -10.61 10.23 10.27
C LYS A 136 -10.96 8.86 10.85
N ASP A 137 -12.25 8.55 10.97
CA ASP A 137 -12.75 7.28 11.48
C ASP A 137 -12.97 6.22 10.38
N GLN A 138 -12.62 6.53 9.13
CA GLN A 138 -12.83 5.65 7.99
C GLN A 138 -11.52 5.25 7.32
N THR A 139 -11.28 3.94 7.26
CA THR A 139 -10.28 3.34 6.34
C THR A 139 -10.80 3.27 4.90
N LEU A 140 -12.00 3.81 4.65
CA LEU A 140 -12.69 3.81 3.38
C LEU A 140 -12.66 5.20 2.77
N TRP A 141 -12.19 5.30 1.54
CA TRP A 141 -12.22 6.54 0.77
C TRP A 141 -13.26 6.43 -0.34
N ARG A 142 -13.95 7.54 -0.63
CA ARG A 142 -14.84 7.69 -1.78
C ARG A 142 -14.21 8.70 -2.73
N GLU A 143 -14.19 8.38 -4.03
CA GLU A 143 -13.93 9.40 -5.05
C GLU A 143 -15.02 10.46 -4.92
N THR A 144 -14.65 11.68 -4.52
CA THR A 144 -15.53 12.84 -4.66
C THR A 144 -15.58 13.15 -6.15
N VAL A 145 -16.78 13.13 -6.73
CA VAL A 145 -17.00 13.47 -8.15
C VAL A 145 -16.81 14.97 -8.32
#